data_AF-A0A820PI76-F1
#
_entry.id   AF-A0A820PI76-F1
#
_cell.length_a   1.000
_cell.length_b   1.000
_cell.length_c   1.000
_cell.angle_alpha   90.00
_cell.angle_beta   90.00
_cell.angle_gamma   90.00
#
_symmetry.space_group_name_H-M   'P 1'
#
loop_
_entity.id
_entity.type
_entity.pdbx_description
1 polymer ?
#
loop_
_entity_poly.entity_id
_entity_poly.type
_entity_poly.pdbx_seq_one_letter_code
_entity_poly.pdbx_strand_id
1 'polypeptide(L)'
;MQTGFFIIFINLYVIAYKIYAIENSNFSNAWNSFTQDPQLLHATYSITILDSTTGNVTFSFNKDIGLAPASTMKTVTGAAAFHYLGTDYRYKTLLQYSGKVNPFGILNGYIYIV
;
A
#
# COMPACT_ATOMS: atom_id res chain seq x y z
N MET A 1 46.51 -36.46 -11.33
CA MET A 1 45.89 -35.88 -10.11
C MET A 1 45.32 -34.46 -10.31
N GLN A 2 45.86 -33.64 -11.23
CA GLN A 2 45.48 -32.22 -11.37
C GLN A 2 44.15 -31.98 -12.11
N THR A 3 43.78 -32.84 -13.07
CA THR A 3 42.54 -32.74 -13.86
C THR A 3 41.27 -33.04 -13.05
N GLY A 4 41.34 -33.95 -12.08
CA GLY A 4 40.19 -34.27 -11.22
C GLY A 4 39.81 -33.13 -10.26
N PHE A 5 40.81 -32.40 -9.75
CA PHE A 5 40.58 -31.24 -8.89
C PHE A 5 39.89 -30.09 -9.62
N PHE A 6 40.28 -29.85 -10.89
CA PHE A 6 39.69 -28.78 -11.71
C PHE A 6 38.19 -29.01 -11.98
N ILE A 7 37.80 -30.26 -12.24
CA ILE A 7 36.38 -30.64 -12.45
C ILE A 7 35.57 -30.47 -11.17
N ILE A 8 36.15 -30.79 -10.00
CA ILE A 8 35.50 -30.60 -8.70
C ILE A 8 35.26 -29.11 -8.43
N PHE A 9 36.24 -28.24 -8.68
CA PHE A 9 36.08 -26.80 -8.51
C PHE A 9 35.02 -26.19 -9.44
N ILE A 10 34.95 -26.64 -10.71
CA ILE A 10 33.90 -26.22 -11.64
C ILE A 10 32.51 -26.66 -11.15
N ASN A 11 32.37 -27.90 -10.68
CA ASN A 11 31.09 -28.38 -10.16
C ASN A 11 30.67 -27.64 -8.89
N LEU A 12 31.60 -27.35 -7.98
CA LEU A 12 31.35 -26.53 -6.80
C LEU A 12 30.91 -25.11 -7.15
N TYR A 13 31.54 -24.49 -8.16
CA TYR A 13 31.17 -23.16 -8.64
C TYR A 13 29.76 -23.13 -9.25
N VAL A 14 29.39 -24.14 -10.04
CA VAL A 14 28.05 -24.28 -10.61
C VAL A 14 26.99 -24.51 -9.53
N ILE A 15 27.28 -25.33 -8.52
CA ILE A 15 26.36 -25.57 -7.40
C ILE A 15 26.15 -24.30 -6.58
N ALA A 16 27.22 -23.55 -6.28
CA ALA A 16 27.13 -22.28 -5.57
C ALA A 16 26.26 -21.25 -6.34
N TYR A 17 26.42 -21.17 -7.66
CA TYR A 17 25.61 -20.30 -8.51
C TYR A 17 24.12 -20.69 -8.51
N LYS A 18 23.82 -22.00 -8.52
CA LYS A 18 22.43 -22.49 -8.43
C LYS A 18 21.79 -22.19 -7.07
N ILE A 19 22.54 -22.29 -5.97
CA ILE A 19 22.04 -21.97 -4.63
C ILE A 19 21.67 -20.48 -4.54
N TYR A 20 22.49 -19.59 -5.11
CA TYR A 20 22.20 -18.15 -5.15
C TYR A 20 20.95 -17.82 -5.99
N ALA A 21 20.68 -18.58 -7.05
CA ALA A 21 19.50 -18.38 -7.89
C ALA A 21 18.18 -18.85 -7.25
N ILE A 22 18.23 -19.79 -6.31
CA ILE A 22 17.04 -20.33 -5.63
C ILE A 22 16.42 -19.32 -4.65
N GLU A 23 17.18 -18.34 -4.16
CA GLU A 23 16.69 -17.36 -3.19
C GLU A 23 15.61 -16.42 -3.77
N ASN A 24 15.52 -16.29 -5.10
CA ASN A 24 14.52 -15.48 -5.81
C ASN A 24 13.35 -16.28 -6.43
N SER A 25 13.27 -17.60 -6.21
CA SER A 25 12.27 -18.44 -6.89
C SER A 25 10.83 -18.16 -6.46
N ASN A 26 10.62 -17.77 -5.20
CA ASN A 26 9.26 -17.71 -4.64
C ASN A 26 8.43 -16.56 -5.24
N PHE A 27 9.00 -15.35 -5.39
CA PHE A 27 8.29 -14.24 -6.01
C PHE A 27 8.04 -14.50 -7.50
N SER A 28 9.06 -14.95 -8.24
CA SER A 28 8.90 -15.21 -9.68
C SER A 28 7.84 -16.29 -9.93
N ASN A 29 7.79 -17.34 -9.11
CA ASN A 29 6.77 -18.38 -9.22
C ASN A 29 5.37 -17.84 -8.87
N ALA A 30 5.24 -17.07 -7.79
CA ALA A 30 3.96 -16.46 -7.41
C ALA A 30 3.45 -15.46 -8.47
N TRP A 31 4.35 -14.65 -9.02
CA TRP A 31 4.06 -13.73 -10.12
C TRP A 31 3.57 -14.49 -11.35
N ASN A 32 4.29 -15.54 -11.77
CA ASN A 32 3.90 -16.35 -12.91
C ASN A 32 2.51 -16.99 -12.72
N SER A 33 2.22 -17.50 -11.52
CA SER A 33 0.89 -18.03 -11.17
C SER A 33 -0.19 -16.96 -11.22
N PHE A 34 0.08 -15.77 -10.66
CA PHE A 34 -0.85 -14.64 -10.68
C PHE A 34 -1.20 -14.21 -12.11
N THR A 35 -0.18 -13.99 -12.96
CA THR A 35 -0.40 -13.52 -14.34
C THR A 35 -1.12 -14.55 -15.23
N GLN A 36 -1.10 -15.82 -14.84
CA GLN A 36 -1.77 -16.91 -15.57
C GLN A 36 -3.17 -17.22 -15.01
N ASP A 37 -3.65 -16.51 -13.97
CA ASP A 37 -4.99 -16.73 -13.43
C ASP A 37 -6.04 -16.42 -14.52
N PRO A 38 -6.92 -17.39 -14.89
CA PRO A 38 -7.95 -17.17 -15.90
C PRO A 38 -8.89 -16.00 -15.60
N GLN A 39 -9.04 -15.61 -14.33
CA GLN A 39 -9.86 -14.47 -13.93
C GLN A 39 -9.28 -13.13 -14.42
N LEU A 40 -7.98 -13.08 -14.73
CA LEU A 40 -7.31 -11.87 -15.22
C LEU A 40 -7.35 -11.71 -16.74
N LEU A 41 -7.97 -12.63 -17.50
CA LEU A 41 -7.94 -12.65 -18.97
C LEU A 41 -8.31 -11.31 -19.63
N HIS A 42 -9.23 -10.55 -19.02
CA HIS A 42 -9.66 -9.24 -19.49
C HIS A 42 -9.40 -8.11 -18.49
N ALA A 43 -8.72 -8.41 -17.37
CA ALA A 43 -8.43 -7.44 -16.34
C ALA A 43 -7.24 -6.57 -16.75
N THR A 44 -7.30 -5.28 -16.41
CA THR A 44 -6.10 -4.43 -16.37
C THR A 44 -5.62 -4.38 -14.93
N TYR A 45 -4.38 -4.79 -14.70
CA TYR A 45 -3.75 -4.76 -13.38
C TYR A 45 -2.39 -4.10 -13.45
N SER A 46 -1.98 -3.55 -12.32
CA SER A 46 -0.72 -2.86 -12.12
C SER A 46 -0.19 -3.20 -10.74
N ILE A 47 1.11 -3.48 -10.65
CA ILE A 47 1.81 -3.78 -9.39
C ILE A 47 3.10 -2.96 -9.38
N THR A 48 3.36 -2.29 -8.27
CA THR A 48 4.64 -1.61 -8.00
C THR A 48 5.08 -2.01 -6.60
N ILE A 49 6.30 -2.52 -6.48
CA ILE A 49 6.92 -2.95 -5.23
C ILE A 49 8.10 -2.02 -4.97
N LEU A 50 8.11 -1.48 -3.76
CA LEU A 50 9.12 -0.53 -3.29
C LEU A 50 9.92 -1.18 -2.16
N ASP A 51 11.21 -0.91 -2.12
CA ASP A 51 12.02 -1.10 -0.92
C ASP A 51 11.59 -0.06 0.13
N SER A 52 11.18 -0.51 1.32
CA SER A 52 10.60 0.38 2.34
C SER A 52 11.62 1.32 3.00
N THR A 53 12.92 1.02 2.91
CA THR A 53 13.98 1.80 3.53
C THR A 53 14.47 2.90 2.59
N THR A 54 14.67 2.55 1.32
CA THR A 54 15.23 3.43 0.29
C THR A 54 14.17 4.11 -0.57
N GLY A 55 12.95 3.56 -0.61
CA GLY A 55 11.88 4.02 -1.49
C GLY A 55 12.06 3.64 -2.96
N ASN A 56 13.10 2.88 -3.29
CA ASN A 56 13.39 2.49 -4.68
C ASN A 56 12.41 1.43 -5.17
N VAL A 57 12.00 1.51 -6.44
CA VAL A 57 11.21 0.48 -7.10
C VAL A 57 12.09 -0.76 -7.33
N THR A 58 11.71 -1.88 -6.74
CA THR A 58 12.41 -3.18 -6.89
C THR A 58 11.74 -4.05 -7.95
N PHE A 59 10.44 -3.85 -8.19
CA PHE A 59 9.69 -4.51 -9.26
C PHE A 59 8.49 -3.64 -9.67
N SER A 60 8.15 -3.63 -10.95
CA SER A 60 6.93 -2.99 -11.41
C SER A 60 6.37 -3.62 -12.70
N PHE A 61 5.05 -3.67 -12.79
CA PHE A 61 4.30 -4.03 -13.98
C PHE A 61 3.18 -2.99 -14.17
N ASN A 62 3.07 -2.38 -15.36
CA ASN A 62 2.04 -1.38 -15.68
C ASN A 62 1.96 -0.19 -14.72
N LYS A 63 3.08 0.24 -14.10
CA LYS A 63 3.08 1.28 -13.05
C LYS A 63 2.51 2.64 -13.47
N ASP A 64 2.60 2.97 -14.77
CA ASP A 64 2.16 4.27 -15.30
C ASP A 64 0.73 4.23 -15.89
N ILE A 65 0.04 3.08 -15.79
CA ILE A 65 -1.35 2.95 -16.23
C ILE A 65 -2.27 3.43 -15.10
N GLY A 66 -3.14 4.40 -15.43
CA GLY A 66 -4.20 4.86 -14.52
C GLY A 66 -5.24 3.77 -14.31
N LEU A 67 -5.46 3.39 -13.05
CA LEU A 67 -6.51 2.47 -12.61
C LEU A 67 -7.43 3.14 -11.60
N ALA A 68 -8.67 2.66 -11.48
CA ALA A 68 -9.57 3.08 -10.42
C ALA A 68 -9.07 2.52 -9.07
N PRO A 69 -8.65 3.36 -8.10
CA PRO A 69 -8.06 2.87 -6.85
C PRO A 69 -9.08 2.27 -5.87
N ALA A 70 -10.38 2.47 -6.10
CA ALA A 70 -11.43 2.14 -5.15
C ALA A 70 -11.08 2.66 -3.74
N SER A 71 -11.18 1.82 -2.71
CA SER A 71 -10.90 2.23 -1.33
C SER A 71 -9.42 2.48 -1.04
N THR A 72 -8.46 2.10 -1.89
CA THR A 72 -7.04 2.43 -1.65
C THR A 72 -6.76 3.94 -1.73
N MET A 73 -7.67 4.71 -2.35
CA MET A 73 -7.65 6.18 -2.31
C MET A 73 -7.67 6.72 -0.86
N LYS A 74 -8.24 5.97 0.10
CA LYS A 74 -8.25 6.35 1.51
C LYS A 74 -6.84 6.57 2.07
N THR A 75 -5.82 5.89 1.53
CA THR A 75 -4.42 6.12 1.93
C THR A 75 -3.96 7.53 1.57
N VAL A 76 -4.28 7.99 0.35
CA VAL A 76 -3.95 9.35 -0.11
C VAL A 76 -4.74 10.39 0.70
N THR A 77 -6.05 10.19 0.84
CA THR A 77 -6.90 11.09 1.65
C THR A 77 -6.46 11.13 3.11
N GLY A 78 -6.08 9.99 3.70
CA GLY A 78 -5.59 9.89 5.07
C GLY A 78 -4.26 10.62 5.27
N ALA A 79 -3.30 10.42 4.36
CA ALA A 79 -2.04 11.16 4.37
C ALA A 79 -2.26 12.68 4.25
N ALA A 80 -3.14 13.10 3.34
CA ALA A 80 -3.52 14.51 3.20
C ALA A 80 -4.20 15.04 4.48
N ALA A 81 -5.11 14.28 5.09
CA ALA A 81 -5.78 14.67 6.33
C ALA A 81 -4.76 14.84 7.48
N PHE A 82 -3.80 13.93 7.64
CA PHE A 82 -2.74 14.10 8.63
C PHE A 82 -1.88 15.33 8.35
N HIS A 83 -1.56 15.60 7.09
CA HIS A 83 -0.77 16.77 6.71
C HIS A 83 -1.52 18.10 6.99
N TYR A 84 -2.80 18.20 6.59
CA TYR A 84 -3.56 19.44 6.67
C TYR A 84 -4.23 19.69 8.02
N LEU A 85 -4.75 18.64 8.67
CA LEU A 85 -5.47 18.75 9.94
C LEU A 85 -4.55 18.55 11.15
N GLY A 86 -3.48 17.75 10.99
CA GLY A 86 -2.65 17.27 12.09
C GLY A 86 -3.25 16.06 12.82
N THR A 87 -2.41 15.36 13.58
CA THR A 87 -2.78 14.15 14.34
C THR A 87 -3.73 14.44 15.51
N ASP A 88 -3.70 15.68 16.01
CA ASP A 88 -4.49 16.11 17.18
C ASP A 88 -5.83 16.76 16.80
N TYR A 89 -6.17 16.80 15.51
CA TYR A 89 -7.44 17.36 15.07
C TYR A 89 -8.63 16.62 15.71
N ARG A 90 -9.64 17.39 16.13
CA ARG A 90 -10.90 16.86 16.66
C ARG A 90 -12.06 17.60 16.00
N TYR A 91 -12.98 16.83 15.42
CA TYR A 91 -14.25 17.37 14.96
C TYR A 91 -15.04 17.90 16.16
N LYS A 92 -15.78 18.98 15.94
CA LYS A 92 -16.64 19.60 16.94
C LYS A 92 -18.09 19.44 16.52
N THR A 93 -18.94 19.08 17.48
CA THR A 93 -20.39 19.15 17.36
C THR A 93 -20.87 20.07 18.45
N LEU A 94 -21.63 21.09 18.07
CA LEU A 94 -22.00 22.20 18.93
C LEU A 94 -23.52 22.23 19.11
N LEU A 95 -23.95 22.52 20.33
CA LEU A 95 -25.33 22.89 20.61
C LEU A 95 -25.41 24.42 20.65
N GLN A 96 -26.21 24.99 19.76
CA GLN A 96 -26.43 26.43 19.68
C GLN A 96 -27.92 26.73 19.88
N TYR A 97 -28.25 27.98 20.19
CA TYR A 97 -29.64 28.42 20.29
C TYR A 97 -29.81 29.85 19.81
N SER A 98 -31.02 30.18 19.38
CA SER A 98 -31.46 31.56 19.11
C SER A 98 -32.41 32.06 20.19
N GLY A 99 -32.65 33.36 20.24
CA GLY A 99 -33.54 33.96 21.23
C GLY A 99 -32.89 34.10 22.60
N LYS A 100 -33.70 34.07 23.68
CA LYS A 100 -33.22 34.30 25.05
C LYS A 100 -33.77 33.25 26.01
N VAL A 101 -32.93 32.83 26.95
CA VAL A 101 -33.36 32.05 28.12
C VAL A 101 -33.90 33.02 29.17
N ASN A 102 -35.15 32.84 29.59
CA ASN A 102 -35.75 33.69 30.61
C ASN A 102 -35.25 33.32 32.03
N PRO A 103 -35.53 34.13 33.07
CA PRO A 103 -35.07 33.86 34.44
C PRO A 103 -35.56 32.53 35.04
N PHE A 104 -36.58 31.90 34.44
CA PHE A 104 -37.12 30.60 34.85
C PHE A 104 -36.46 29.43 34.10
N GLY A 105 -35.46 29.68 33.25
CA GLY A 105 -34.73 28.64 32.51
C GLY A 105 -35.39 28.19 31.21
N ILE A 106 -36.43 28.87 30.72
CA ILE A 106 -37.12 28.52 29.47
C ILE A 106 -36.52 29.31 28.31
N LEU A 107 -36.03 28.58 27.30
CA LEU A 107 -35.57 29.16 26.05
C LEU A 107 -36.76 29.61 25.19
N ASN A 108 -36.80 30.90 24.84
CA ASN A 108 -37.75 31.44 23.86
C ASN A 108 -37.02 31.64 22.53
N GLY A 109 -36.92 30.56 21.76
CA GLY A 109 -36.22 30.51 20.49
C GLY A 109 -35.99 29.07 20.05
N TYR A 110 -35.05 28.85 19.14
CA TYR A 110 -34.76 27.54 18.57
C TYR A 110 -33.45 26.98 19.12
N ILE A 111 -33.35 25.66 19.16
CA ILE A 111 -32.10 24.93 19.42
C ILE A 111 -31.59 24.38 18.09
N TYR A 112 -30.29 24.51 17.85
CA TYR A 112 -29.59 24.00 16.68
C TYR A 112 -28.50 23.03 17.11
N ILE A 113 -28.36 21.94 16.36
CA ILE A 113 -27.21 21.04 16.44
C ILE A 113 -26.37 21.33 15.19
N VAL A 114 -25.12 21.75 15.39
CA VAL A 114 -24.19 22.17 14.34
C VAL A 114 -22.96 21.28 14.34
#